data_AF-A0A524MMF6-F1
#
_entry.id   AF-A0A524MMF6-F1
#
_cell.length_a   1.000
_cell.length_b   1.000
_cell.length_c   1.000
_cell.angle_alpha   90.00
_cell.angle_beta   90.00
_cell.angle_gamma   90.00
#
_symmetry.space_group_name_H-M   'P 1'
#
loop_
_entity.id
_entity.type
_entity.pdbx_description
1 polymer ?
#
loop_
_entity_poly.entity_id
_entity_poly.type
_entity_poly.pdbx_seq_one_letter_code
_entity_poly.pdbx_strand_id
1 'polypeptide(L)'
;WFYIERSDAGNLKIASNDRTWRHEFDGQQVSTGVWHTVACAVDTERRSVLVCYDGQVLPQVSLPADFSLFALGSDSANSSREILLCSYRAGNTFRGYVDNLTVYNRALSADELLLLYQVLSRRLEGVALELVDGSILRAKPLTSVIQVRTSFGVVEIALKKLKKMVWANDAKELSAELHNGDVVTGTIETKAIELSDSSGKKVSIDVSRIKSLTPCGLDVPADGRAGGGADPAMDSILEGFQE
;
A
#
# COMPACT_ATOMS: atom_id res chain seq x y z
N TRP A 1 -13.85 -10.89 -17.72
CA TRP A 1 -14.73 -9.95 -18.45
C TRP A 1 -14.16 -8.55 -18.57
N PHE A 2 -13.42 -8.08 -17.56
CA PHE A 2 -12.62 -6.86 -17.65
C PHE A 2 -11.15 -7.18 -17.41
N TYR A 3 -10.28 -6.41 -18.04
CA TYR A 3 -8.86 -6.35 -17.78
C TYR A 3 -8.52 -5.00 -17.17
N ILE A 4 -7.59 -5.02 -16.23
CA ILE A 4 -6.81 -3.86 -15.80
C ILE A 4 -5.37 -4.21 -16.17
N GLU A 5 -4.75 -3.39 -17.00
CA GLU A 5 -3.41 -3.66 -17.54
C GLU A 5 -2.61 -2.37 -17.71
N ARG A 6 -1.30 -2.52 -17.90
CA ARG A 6 -0.40 -1.44 -18.27
C ARG A 6 -0.25 -1.44 -19.80
N SER A 7 -0.44 -0.30 -20.44
CA SER A 7 -0.24 -0.16 -21.89
C SER A 7 1.25 -0.22 -22.27
N ASP A 8 1.55 -0.32 -23.57
CA ASP A 8 2.92 -0.26 -24.07
C ASP A 8 3.56 1.11 -23.80
N ALA A 9 2.75 2.17 -23.76
CA ALA A 9 3.15 3.53 -23.36
C ALA A 9 3.28 3.68 -21.82
N GLY A 10 3.00 2.63 -21.05
CA GLY A 10 3.12 2.60 -19.61
C GLY A 10 1.94 3.17 -18.82
N ASN A 11 0.85 3.54 -19.49
CA ASN A 11 -0.33 4.08 -18.81
C ASN A 11 -1.22 2.97 -18.24
N LEU A 12 -2.05 3.33 -17.26
CA LEU A 12 -3.14 2.48 -16.78
C LEU A 12 -4.19 2.34 -17.88
N LYS A 13 -4.59 1.10 -18.16
CA LYS A 13 -5.59 0.78 -19.17
C LYS A 13 -6.61 -0.22 -18.64
N ILE A 14 -7.85 -0.01 -19.00
CA ILE A 14 -8.95 -0.96 -18.77
C ILE A 14 -9.51 -1.42 -20.11
N ALA A 15 -9.94 -2.68 -20.19
CA ALA A 15 -10.50 -3.23 -21.42
C ALA A 15 -11.52 -4.31 -21.13
N SER A 16 -12.43 -4.55 -22.07
CA SER A 16 -13.25 -5.74 -22.08
C SER A 16 -12.41 -6.97 -22.45
N ASN A 17 -12.86 -8.15 -22.04
CA ASN A 17 -12.19 -9.41 -22.34
C ASN A 17 -12.05 -9.69 -23.84
N ASP A 18 -13.02 -9.25 -24.62
CA ASP A 18 -13.06 -9.38 -26.08
C ASP A 18 -12.28 -8.31 -26.83
N ARG A 19 -11.70 -7.35 -26.10
CA ARG A 19 -10.93 -6.22 -26.63
C ARG A 19 -11.73 -5.27 -27.53
N THR A 20 -13.06 -5.44 -27.65
CA THR A 20 -13.90 -4.54 -28.45
C THR A 20 -14.01 -3.16 -27.81
N TRP A 21 -13.94 -3.11 -26.48
CA TRP A 21 -13.86 -1.88 -25.72
C TRP A 21 -12.56 -1.80 -24.92
N ARG A 22 -11.97 -0.61 -24.92
CA ARG A 22 -10.78 -0.27 -24.15
C ARG A 22 -10.76 1.22 -23.85
N HIS A 23 -10.21 1.56 -22.70
CA HIS A 23 -9.94 2.93 -22.30
C HIS A 23 -8.56 3.01 -21.65
N GLU A 24 -7.74 3.92 -22.14
CA GLU A 24 -6.43 4.23 -21.59
C GLU A 24 -6.50 5.59 -20.89
N PHE A 25 -6.00 5.66 -19.67
CA PHE A 25 -5.94 6.91 -18.92
C PHE A 25 -4.65 7.64 -19.28
N ASP A 26 -4.73 8.52 -20.28
CA ASP A 26 -3.57 9.24 -20.80
C ASP A 26 -2.82 10.00 -19.69
N GLY A 27 -1.52 9.78 -19.60
CA GLY A 27 -0.65 10.39 -18.59
C GLY A 27 -0.69 9.71 -17.22
N GLN A 28 -1.60 8.74 -16.98
CA GLN A 28 -1.63 7.95 -15.75
C GLN A 28 -0.60 6.83 -15.80
N GLN A 29 0.68 7.18 -15.59
CA GLN A 29 1.79 6.24 -15.66
C GLN A 29 1.77 5.22 -14.51
N VAL A 30 1.89 3.95 -14.88
CA VAL A 30 2.07 2.84 -13.94
C VAL A 30 3.55 2.51 -13.86
N SER A 31 4.15 2.85 -12.73
CA SER A 31 5.57 2.62 -12.48
C SER A 31 5.82 1.14 -12.18
N THR A 32 6.99 0.62 -12.56
CA THR A 32 7.35 -0.79 -12.29
C THR A 32 8.25 -0.90 -11.07
N GLY A 33 8.16 -2.02 -10.35
CA GLY A 33 9.02 -2.27 -9.18
C GLY A 33 8.58 -1.57 -7.89
N VAL A 34 7.40 -0.94 -7.89
CA VAL A 34 6.79 -0.32 -6.72
C VAL A 34 5.35 -0.84 -6.54
N TRP A 35 4.85 -0.79 -5.31
CA TRP A 35 3.46 -1.15 -5.02
C TRP A 35 2.50 -0.06 -5.50
N HIS A 36 1.39 -0.48 -6.10
CA HIS A 36 0.27 0.37 -6.49
C HIS A 36 -1.02 -0.21 -5.93
N THR A 37 -1.95 0.67 -5.52
CA THR A 37 -3.32 0.28 -5.18
C THR A 37 -4.24 0.67 -6.31
N VAL A 38 -4.96 -0.31 -6.86
CA VAL A 38 -5.93 -0.09 -7.93
C VAL A 38 -7.26 -0.67 -7.52
N ALA A 39 -8.32 0.13 -7.63
CA ALA A 39 -9.69 -0.32 -7.46
C ALA A 39 -10.51 0.07 -8.69
N CYS A 40 -11.35 -0.83 -9.17
CA CYS A 40 -12.18 -0.64 -10.34
C CYS A 40 -13.61 -1.06 -10.01
N ALA A 41 -14.56 -0.16 -10.21
CA ALA A 41 -15.98 -0.39 -10.06
C ALA A 41 -16.65 -0.30 -11.43
N VAL A 42 -17.34 -1.38 -11.82
CA VAL A 42 -18.09 -1.45 -13.07
C VAL A 42 -19.57 -1.49 -12.74
N ASP A 43 -20.32 -0.51 -13.23
CA ASP A 43 -21.77 -0.43 -13.15
C ASP A 43 -22.36 -0.64 -14.55
N THR A 44 -22.95 -1.82 -14.77
CA THR A 44 -23.54 -2.17 -16.07
C THR A 44 -24.91 -1.53 -16.29
N GLU A 45 -25.63 -1.19 -15.22
CA GLU A 45 -26.95 -0.53 -15.33
C GLU A 45 -26.78 0.93 -15.74
N ARG A 46 -25.85 1.63 -15.10
CA ARG A 46 -25.49 3.02 -15.43
C ARG A 46 -24.50 3.14 -16.57
N ARG A 47 -23.94 2.02 -17.03
CA ARG A 47 -22.92 1.94 -18.10
C ARG A 47 -21.70 2.82 -17.79
N SER A 48 -21.18 2.69 -16.58
CA SER A 48 -20.05 3.48 -16.11
C SER A 48 -18.98 2.61 -15.45
N VAL A 49 -17.73 3.02 -15.63
CA VAL A 49 -16.58 2.48 -14.91
C VAL A 49 -15.92 3.61 -14.13
N LEU A 50 -15.70 3.37 -12.85
CA LEU A 50 -14.89 4.21 -11.97
C LEU A 50 -13.61 3.47 -11.62
N VAL A 51 -12.49 4.19 -11.66
CA VAL A 51 -11.18 3.68 -11.28
C VAL A 51 -10.59 4.59 -10.24
N CYS A 52 -10.07 4.01 -9.16
CA CYS A 52 -9.21 4.69 -8.20
C CYS A 52 -7.81 4.10 -8.34
N TYR A 53 -6.82 4.97 -8.58
CA TYR A 53 -5.42 4.61 -8.72
C TYR A 53 -4.60 5.39 -7.69
N ASP A 54 -3.95 4.69 -6.77
CA ASP A 54 -3.16 5.27 -5.68
C ASP A 54 -3.88 6.41 -4.92
N GLY A 55 -5.19 6.22 -4.68
CA GLY A 55 -6.03 7.16 -3.94
C GLY A 55 -6.60 8.31 -4.77
N GLN A 56 -6.27 8.37 -6.06
CA GLN A 56 -6.89 9.30 -7.00
C GLN A 56 -8.04 8.62 -7.74
N VAL A 57 -9.26 9.14 -7.59
CA VAL A 57 -10.38 8.75 -8.44
C VAL A 57 -10.17 9.39 -9.82
N LEU A 58 -10.05 8.54 -10.84
CA LEU A 58 -9.85 8.94 -12.23
C LEU A 58 -11.18 9.37 -12.87
N PRO A 59 -11.15 10.10 -14.00
CA PRO A 59 -12.36 10.46 -14.73
C PRO A 59 -13.23 9.24 -15.01
N GLN A 60 -14.54 9.38 -14.79
CA GLN A 60 -15.49 8.32 -15.06
C GLN A 60 -15.48 7.96 -16.56
N VAL A 61 -15.47 6.67 -16.84
CA VAL A 61 -15.48 6.15 -18.21
C VAL A 61 -16.85 5.57 -18.52
N SER A 62 -17.40 5.88 -19.69
CA SER A 62 -18.65 5.29 -20.17
C SER A 62 -18.42 3.96 -20.88
N LEU A 63 -19.27 2.98 -20.58
CA LEU A 63 -19.37 1.74 -21.35
C LEU A 63 -20.21 1.96 -22.63
N PRO A 64 -19.92 1.23 -23.72
CA PRO A 64 -20.74 1.22 -24.92
C PRO A 64 -22.20 0.86 -24.64
N ALA A 65 -23.11 1.32 -25.50
CA ALA A 65 -24.54 1.07 -25.33
C ALA A 65 -24.92 -0.41 -25.42
N ASP A 66 -24.15 -1.18 -26.19
CA ASP A 66 -24.26 -2.60 -26.44
C ASP A 66 -23.33 -3.45 -25.54
N PHE A 67 -22.72 -2.83 -24.52
CA PHE A 67 -21.83 -3.54 -23.61
C PHE A 67 -22.57 -4.68 -22.88
N SER A 68 -21.96 -5.87 -22.90
CA SER A 68 -22.45 -7.02 -22.14
C SER A 68 -21.31 -7.80 -21.50
N LEU A 69 -21.57 -8.35 -20.32
CA LEU A 69 -20.65 -9.27 -19.64
C LEU A 69 -20.80 -10.67 -20.24
N PHE A 70 -20.19 -10.90 -21.40
CA PHE A 70 -20.14 -12.22 -22.04
C PHE A 70 -18.69 -12.71 -22.13
N ALA A 71 -18.44 -14.00 -21.84
CA ALA A 71 -17.12 -14.58 -22.06
C ALA A 71 -16.96 -14.99 -23.51
N LEU A 72 -15.91 -14.50 -24.19
CA LEU A 72 -15.55 -15.04 -25.50
C LEU A 72 -15.18 -16.53 -25.39
N GLY A 73 -15.95 -17.42 -26.01
CA GLY A 73 -15.64 -18.85 -26.08
C GLY A 73 -16.87 -19.73 -26.03
N SER A 74 -16.70 -20.94 -25.50
CA SER A 74 -17.77 -21.90 -25.24
C SER A 74 -18.61 -21.49 -24.03
N ASP A 75 -19.80 -22.09 -23.87
CA ASP A 75 -20.62 -21.93 -22.67
C ASP A 75 -19.85 -22.21 -21.37
N SER A 76 -18.88 -23.11 -21.42
CA SER A 76 -17.95 -23.41 -20.32
C SER A 76 -16.97 -22.27 -19.98
N ALA A 77 -16.55 -21.47 -20.97
CA ALA A 77 -15.78 -20.25 -20.72
C ALA A 77 -16.67 -19.15 -20.14
N ASN A 78 -17.97 -19.16 -20.46
CA ASN A 78 -18.95 -18.21 -19.94
C ASN A 78 -19.44 -18.56 -18.52
N SER A 79 -19.34 -19.84 -18.14
CA SER A 79 -19.61 -20.27 -16.76
C SER A 79 -18.40 -20.13 -15.83
N SER A 80 -17.18 -20.05 -16.37
CA SER A 80 -15.98 -19.79 -15.59
C SER A 80 -15.90 -18.30 -15.19
N ARG A 81 -16.16 -18.04 -13.90
CA ARG A 81 -16.09 -16.70 -13.28
C ARG A 81 -14.73 -16.47 -12.61
N GLU A 82 -13.66 -16.89 -13.28
CA GLU A 82 -12.32 -16.87 -12.71
C GLU A 82 -11.70 -15.46 -12.70
N ILE A 83 -10.95 -15.18 -11.64
CA ILE A 83 -10.03 -14.05 -11.59
C ILE A 83 -8.66 -14.60 -11.97
N LEU A 84 -8.12 -14.12 -13.07
CA LEU A 84 -6.90 -14.64 -13.64
C LEU A 84 -5.83 -13.56 -13.65
N LEU A 85 -4.62 -13.96 -13.25
CA LEU A 85 -3.39 -13.18 -13.41
C LEU A 85 -2.63 -13.60 -14.68
N CYS A 86 -3.24 -14.40 -15.54
CA CYS A 86 -2.73 -14.80 -16.84
C CYS A 86 -3.87 -14.86 -17.85
N SER A 87 -3.55 -14.77 -19.14
CA SER A 87 -4.50 -15.12 -20.20
C SER A 87 -3.86 -16.15 -21.12
N TYR A 88 -4.45 -17.35 -21.07
CA TYR A 88 -4.06 -18.49 -21.91
C TYR A 88 -4.22 -18.20 -23.40
N ARG A 89 -5.24 -17.41 -23.78
CA ARG A 89 -5.49 -17.05 -25.19
C ARG A 89 -4.45 -16.08 -25.76
N ALA A 90 -3.99 -15.13 -24.96
CA ALA A 90 -3.05 -14.10 -25.41
C ALA A 90 -1.59 -14.41 -25.05
N GLY A 91 -1.33 -15.51 -24.34
CA GLY A 91 0.02 -15.93 -23.95
C GLY A 91 0.70 -14.97 -22.97
N ASN A 92 -0.07 -14.14 -22.27
CA ASN A 92 0.44 -13.12 -21.35
C ASN A 92 0.18 -13.50 -19.89
N THR A 93 1.16 -13.21 -19.03
CA THR A 93 1.10 -13.48 -17.59
C THR A 93 1.53 -12.24 -16.84
N PHE A 94 0.81 -11.90 -15.77
CA PHE A 94 1.19 -10.84 -14.84
C PHE A 94 2.52 -11.19 -14.17
N ARG A 95 3.49 -10.27 -14.25
CA ARG A 95 4.82 -10.43 -13.67
C ARG A 95 4.99 -9.45 -12.52
N GLY A 96 4.47 -9.81 -11.35
CA GLY A 96 4.54 -9.00 -10.15
C GLY A 96 3.91 -9.70 -8.95
N TYR A 97 3.84 -8.98 -7.84
CA TYR A 97 3.15 -9.41 -6.63
C TYR A 97 1.75 -8.80 -6.57
N VAL A 98 0.80 -9.55 -5.99
CA VAL A 98 -0.56 -9.09 -5.72
C VAL A 98 -0.83 -9.32 -4.24
N ASP A 99 -1.41 -8.34 -3.59
CA ASP A 99 -1.84 -8.43 -2.20
C ASP A 99 -3.18 -7.70 -2.02
N ASN A 100 -3.94 -8.07 -0.98
CA ASN A 100 -5.23 -7.49 -0.61
C ASN A 100 -6.31 -7.53 -1.72
N LEU A 101 -6.32 -8.58 -2.56
CA LEU A 101 -7.35 -8.76 -3.59
C LEU A 101 -8.73 -8.92 -2.96
N THR A 102 -9.62 -7.97 -3.25
CA THR A 102 -11.01 -7.95 -2.75
C THR A 102 -11.98 -7.77 -3.91
N VAL A 103 -13.11 -8.48 -3.86
CA VAL A 103 -14.13 -8.47 -4.92
C VAL A 103 -15.50 -8.17 -4.30
N TYR A 104 -16.19 -7.20 -4.87
CA TYR A 104 -17.53 -6.80 -4.46
C TYR A 104 -18.57 -7.25 -5.48
N ASN A 105 -19.76 -7.58 -5.01
CA ASN A 105 -20.91 -7.95 -5.84
C ASN A 105 -21.73 -6.74 -6.31
N ARG A 106 -21.20 -5.53 -6.15
CA ARG A 106 -21.83 -4.27 -6.56
C ARG A 106 -20.78 -3.27 -7.03
N ALA A 107 -21.20 -2.31 -7.84
CA ALA A 107 -20.39 -1.14 -8.11
C ALA A 107 -20.23 -0.31 -6.83
N LEU A 108 -19.00 0.12 -6.57
CA LEU A 108 -18.69 1.05 -5.48
C LEU A 108 -18.74 2.49 -6.00
N SER A 109 -19.14 3.42 -5.15
CA SER A 109 -19.09 4.86 -5.44
C SER A 109 -17.66 5.40 -5.37
N ALA A 110 -17.44 6.62 -5.88
CA ALA A 110 -16.14 7.29 -5.77
C ALA A 110 -15.67 7.45 -4.31
N ASP A 111 -16.58 7.81 -3.40
CA ASP A 111 -16.27 7.96 -1.97
C ASP A 111 -15.89 6.63 -1.32
N GLU A 112 -16.58 5.55 -1.70
CA GLU A 112 -16.27 4.20 -1.19
C GLU A 112 -14.90 3.71 -1.68
N LEU A 113 -14.56 3.96 -2.95
CA LEU A 113 -13.24 3.64 -3.48
C LEU A 113 -12.13 4.42 -2.77
N LEU A 114 -12.36 5.71 -2.49
CA LEU A 114 -11.41 6.53 -1.75
C LEU A 114 -11.26 6.06 -0.30
N LEU A 115 -12.37 5.72 0.36
CA LEU A 115 -12.35 5.18 1.72
C LEU A 115 -11.59 3.85 1.79
N LEU A 116 -11.81 2.95 0.82
CA LEU A 116 -11.06 1.69 0.73
C LEU A 116 -9.56 1.94 0.57
N TYR A 117 -9.17 2.86 -0.31
CA TYR A 117 -7.76 3.24 -0.42
C TYR A 117 -7.21 3.75 0.91
N GLN A 118 -7.93 4.63 1.62
CA GLN A 118 -7.48 5.13 2.91
C GLN A 118 -7.34 4.05 3.99
N VAL A 119 -8.23 3.05 4.00
CA VAL A 119 -8.14 1.92 4.93
C VAL A 119 -6.95 1.04 4.60
N LEU A 120 -6.74 0.72 3.32
CA LEU A 120 -5.60 -0.08 2.85
C LEU A 120 -4.28 0.68 3.02
N SER A 121 -4.25 1.99 2.79
CA SER A 121 -3.06 2.81 2.97
C SER A 121 -2.71 2.95 4.45
N ARG A 122 -3.69 3.07 5.35
CA ARG A 122 -3.46 3.03 6.81
C ARG A 122 -2.89 1.70 7.27
N ARG A 123 -3.30 0.59 6.64
CA ARG A 123 -2.66 -0.72 6.86
C ARG A 123 -1.20 -0.74 6.42
N LEU A 124 -0.74 0.20 5.60
CA LEU A 124 0.65 0.33 5.15
C LEU A 124 1.43 1.44 5.87
N GLU A 125 0.81 2.14 6.83
CA GLU A 125 1.42 3.26 7.59
C GLU A 125 2.04 2.79 8.93
N GLY A 126 2.51 1.56 9.01
CA GLY A 126 3.25 1.08 10.18
C GLY A 126 4.73 1.39 10.12
N VAL A 127 5.37 1.36 11.28
CA VAL A 127 6.82 1.20 11.38
C VAL A 127 7.15 0.03 12.30
N ALA A 128 8.14 -0.75 11.91
CA ALA A 128 8.81 -1.70 12.76
C ALA A 128 10.10 -1.04 13.29
N LEU A 129 10.22 -0.92 14.62
CA LEU A 129 11.44 -0.53 15.31
C LEU A 129 12.13 -1.79 15.84
N GLU A 130 13.33 -2.08 15.34
CA GLU A 130 14.23 -3.02 16.00
C GLU A 130 14.99 -2.26 17.08
N LEU A 131 14.88 -2.70 18.32
CA LEU A 131 15.58 -2.10 19.46
C LEU A 131 16.98 -2.69 19.61
N VAL A 132 17.84 -2.00 20.35
CA VAL A 132 19.21 -2.43 20.62
C VAL A 132 19.26 -3.78 21.37
N ASP A 133 18.24 -4.08 22.18
CA ASP A 133 18.09 -5.36 22.89
C ASP A 133 17.59 -6.52 22.00
N GLY A 134 17.28 -6.26 20.73
CA GLY A 134 16.79 -7.24 19.76
C GLY A 134 15.26 -7.35 19.70
N SER A 135 14.52 -6.67 20.56
CA SER A 135 13.06 -6.60 20.51
C SER A 135 12.59 -5.86 19.26
N ILE A 136 11.41 -6.22 18.74
CA ILE A 136 10.79 -5.54 17.61
C ILE A 136 9.44 -4.98 18.02
N LEU A 137 9.26 -3.67 17.90
CA LEU A 137 7.99 -2.98 18.12
C LEU A 137 7.36 -2.61 16.78
N ARG A 138 6.09 -2.95 16.58
CA ARG A 138 5.32 -2.57 15.40
C ARG A 138 4.16 -1.68 15.81
N ALA A 139 4.16 -0.44 15.34
CA ALA A 139 3.15 0.53 15.74
C ALA A 139 2.99 1.63 14.69
N LYS A 140 1.93 2.43 14.83
CA LYS A 140 1.68 3.54 13.92
C LYS A 140 2.53 4.74 14.34
N PRO A 141 3.36 5.32 13.47
CA PRO A 141 4.06 6.54 13.80
C PRO A 141 3.07 7.72 13.88
N LEU A 142 3.26 8.59 14.86
CA LEU A 142 2.47 9.82 15.02
C LEU A 142 2.97 10.96 14.13
N THR A 143 4.06 10.73 13.39
CA THR A 143 4.59 11.62 12.35
C THR A 143 4.62 10.90 11.00
N SER A 144 4.51 11.66 9.91
CA SER A 144 4.69 11.16 8.55
C SER A 144 6.07 11.48 7.97
N VAL A 145 6.90 12.24 8.71
CA VAL A 145 8.24 12.69 8.29
C VAL A 145 9.25 12.51 9.43
N ILE A 146 10.50 12.22 9.06
CA ILE A 146 11.67 12.23 9.94
C ILE A 146 12.63 13.32 9.46
N GLN A 147 13.08 14.16 10.38
CA GLN A 147 14.05 15.22 10.11
C GLN A 147 15.47 14.69 10.36
N VAL A 148 16.28 14.62 9.31
CA VAL A 148 17.67 14.19 9.37
C VAL A 148 18.57 15.39 9.09
N ARG A 149 19.38 15.79 10.08
CA ARG A 149 20.41 16.82 9.91
C ARG A 149 21.62 16.20 9.21
N THR A 150 21.84 16.64 7.99
CA THR A 150 23.01 16.30 7.16
C THR A 150 24.07 17.42 7.25
N SER A 151 25.23 17.22 6.63
CA SER A 151 26.26 18.26 6.49
C SER A 151 25.80 19.49 5.67
N PHE A 152 24.76 19.34 4.85
CA PHE A 152 24.24 20.40 3.98
C PHE A 152 22.96 21.06 4.52
N GLY A 153 22.43 20.58 5.64
CA GLY A 153 21.18 21.08 6.23
C GLY A 153 20.24 19.97 6.69
N VAL A 154 19.05 20.36 7.13
CA VAL A 154 18.00 19.42 7.56
C VAL A 154 17.24 18.94 6.33
N VAL A 155 17.12 17.61 6.20
CA VAL A 155 16.33 16.95 5.16
C VAL A 155 15.11 16.31 5.81
N GLU A 156 13.93 16.62 5.29
CA GLU A 156 12.69 15.97 5.70
C GLU A 156 12.43 14.72 4.85
N ILE A 157 12.53 13.56 5.49
CA ILE A 157 12.30 12.28 4.84
C ILE A 157 10.88 11.83 5.16
N ALA A 158 10.00 11.83 4.16
CA ALA A 158 8.67 11.24 4.30
C ALA A 158 8.79 9.73 4.53
N LEU A 159 8.13 9.19 5.56
CA LEU A 159 8.19 7.76 5.91
C LEU A 159 7.79 6.86 4.75
N LYS A 160 6.82 7.28 3.92
CA LYS A 160 6.41 6.55 2.71
C LYS A 160 7.49 6.43 1.62
N LYS A 161 8.55 7.23 1.68
CA LYS A 161 9.70 7.15 0.76
C LYS A 161 10.84 6.32 1.33
N LEU A 162 10.82 6.06 2.64
CA LEU A 162 11.86 5.34 3.34
C LEU A 162 11.73 3.84 3.07
N LYS A 163 12.83 3.19 2.70
CA LYS A 163 12.92 1.73 2.63
C LYS A 163 13.40 1.16 3.96
N LYS A 164 14.44 1.77 4.55
CA LYS A 164 14.98 1.39 5.86
C LYS A 164 15.81 2.54 6.44
N MET A 165 15.83 2.66 7.76
CA MET A 165 16.72 3.53 8.51
C MET A 165 17.50 2.71 9.54
N VAL A 166 18.81 2.93 9.66
CA VAL A 166 19.69 2.21 10.58
C VAL A 166 20.51 3.23 11.36
N TRP A 167 20.50 3.11 12.68
CA TRP A 167 21.35 3.91 13.55
C TRP A 167 22.73 3.25 13.69
N ALA A 168 23.76 4.09 13.76
CA ALA A 168 25.10 3.67 14.13
C ALA A 168 25.13 3.25 15.62
N ASN A 169 26.21 2.58 16.03
CA ASN A 169 26.36 2.08 17.40
C ASN A 169 26.32 3.18 18.47
N ASP A 170 26.57 4.44 18.11
CA ASP A 170 26.48 5.59 19.01
C ASP A 170 25.06 6.17 19.13
N ALA A 171 24.11 5.61 18.36
CA ALA A 171 22.73 6.04 18.21
C ALA A 171 22.53 7.53 17.87
N LYS A 172 23.57 8.22 17.41
CA LYS A 172 23.53 9.62 17.00
C LYS A 172 23.49 9.76 15.50
N GLU A 173 24.33 8.98 14.82
CA GLU A 173 24.36 8.93 13.38
C GLU A 173 23.41 7.85 12.86
N LEU A 174 22.82 8.10 11.70
CA LEU A 174 21.96 7.16 11.00
C LEU A 174 22.20 7.20 9.50
N SER A 175 21.78 6.13 8.85
CA SER A 175 21.67 6.01 7.39
C SER A 175 20.25 5.63 7.02
N ALA A 176 19.64 6.40 6.13
CA ALA A 176 18.28 6.21 5.62
C ALA A 176 18.33 5.86 4.13
N GLU A 177 18.00 4.62 3.79
CA GLU A 177 17.83 4.15 2.41
C GLU A 177 16.41 4.44 1.95
N LEU A 178 16.26 5.08 0.80
CA LEU A 178 14.98 5.41 0.18
C LEU A 178 14.60 4.40 -0.90
N HIS A 179 13.31 4.33 -1.23
CA HIS A 179 12.81 3.40 -2.26
C HIS A 179 13.38 3.64 -3.66
N ASN A 180 13.84 4.87 -3.97
CA ASN A 180 14.50 5.19 -5.23
C ASN A 180 16.00 4.82 -5.25
N GLY A 181 16.53 4.25 -4.18
CA GLY A 181 17.94 3.85 -4.05
C GLY A 181 18.85 4.93 -3.44
N ASP A 182 18.33 6.14 -3.19
CA ASP A 182 19.11 7.19 -2.53
C ASP A 182 19.40 6.82 -1.06
N VAL A 183 20.55 7.25 -0.56
CA VAL A 183 20.94 7.08 0.83
C VAL A 183 21.21 8.44 1.46
N VAL A 184 20.50 8.76 2.53
CA VAL A 184 20.69 9.98 3.32
C VAL A 184 21.35 9.62 4.64
N THR A 185 22.51 10.21 4.93
CA THR A 185 23.22 10.03 6.20
C THR A 185 23.23 11.32 7.00
N GLY A 186 23.18 11.20 8.32
CA GLY A 186 23.18 12.35 9.22
C GLY A 186 22.77 11.99 10.64
N THR A 187 22.37 13.00 11.40
CA THR A 187 21.90 12.85 12.79
C THR A 187 20.44 13.23 12.90
N ILE A 188 19.70 12.57 13.80
CA ILE A 188 18.31 12.96 14.10
C ILE A 188 18.28 13.94 15.27
N GLU A 189 17.45 14.98 15.19
CA GLU A 189 17.29 15.95 16.29
C GLU A 189 16.24 15.52 17.32
N THR A 190 15.29 14.68 16.89
CA THR A 190 14.23 14.19 17.77
C THR A 190 14.82 13.19 18.76
N LYS A 191 14.55 13.39 20.04
CA LYS A 191 15.02 12.46 21.09
C LYS A 191 14.25 11.15 21.11
N ALA A 192 13.02 11.14 20.61
CA ALA A 192 12.17 9.97 20.61
C ALA A 192 11.32 9.90 19.33
N ILE A 193 10.93 8.68 18.98
CA ILE A 193 9.92 8.39 17.95
C ILE A 193 8.59 8.16 18.65
N GLU A 194 7.61 9.00 18.31
CA GLU A 194 6.26 8.95 18.85
C GLU A 194 5.40 7.98 18.03
N LEU A 195 4.80 7.01 18.70
CA LEU A 195 3.98 5.94 18.11
C LEU A 195 2.60 5.88 18.78
N SER A 196 1.63 5.25 18.13
CA SER A 196 0.42 4.75 18.77
C SER A 196 0.29 3.25 18.60
N ASP A 197 -0.10 2.56 19.67
CA ASP A 197 -0.48 1.16 19.60
C ASP A 197 -1.84 0.97 18.91
N SER A 198 -2.31 -0.28 18.83
CA SER A 198 -3.58 -0.65 18.21
C SER A 198 -4.82 -0.08 18.94
N SER A 199 -4.69 0.29 20.22
CA SER A 199 -5.73 0.96 21.00
C SER A 199 -5.72 2.48 20.85
N GLY A 200 -4.70 3.04 20.19
CA GLY A 200 -4.49 4.48 20.05
C GLY A 200 -3.76 5.11 21.24
N LYS A 201 -3.26 4.30 22.19
CA LYS A 201 -2.41 4.79 23.28
C LYS A 201 -1.06 5.21 22.72
N LYS A 202 -0.59 6.38 23.15
CA LYS A 202 0.70 6.92 22.75
C LYS A 202 1.85 6.18 23.43
N VAL A 203 2.90 5.90 22.68
CA VAL A 203 4.14 5.29 23.14
C VAL A 203 5.30 6.11 22.58
N SER A 204 6.22 6.55 23.43
CA SER A 204 7.41 7.30 23.04
C SER A 204 8.63 6.42 23.20
N ILE A 205 9.39 6.21 22.12
CA ILE A 205 10.60 5.37 22.13
C ILE A 205 11.82 6.25 21.93
N ASP A 206 12.69 6.31 22.94
CA ASP A 206 13.95 7.04 22.86
C ASP A 206 14.81 6.50 21.70
N VAL A 207 15.31 7.40 20.86
CA VAL A 207 16.12 7.08 19.68
C VAL A 207 17.38 6.30 20.05
N SER A 208 17.96 6.54 21.23
CA SER A 208 19.15 5.82 21.71
C SER A 208 18.93 4.31 21.85
N ARG A 209 17.67 3.87 21.91
CA ARG A 209 17.26 2.48 22.03
C ARG A 209 16.90 1.84 20.71
N ILE A 210 16.87 2.60 19.61
CA ILE A 210 16.48 2.14 18.29
C ILE A 210 17.73 1.76 17.51
N LYS A 211 17.76 0.53 17.01
CA LYS A 211 18.80 0.04 16.10
C LYS A 211 18.40 0.25 14.64
N SER A 212 17.13 -0.02 14.31
CA SER A 212 16.61 0.25 12.96
C SER A 212 15.12 0.59 12.95
N LEU A 213 14.70 1.34 11.94
CA LEU A 213 13.30 1.67 11.64
C LEU A 213 13.01 1.25 10.21
N THR A 214 11.99 0.43 10.02
CA THR A 214 11.55 -0.04 8.69
C THR A 214 10.06 0.22 8.56
N PRO A 215 9.60 0.95 7.53
CA PRO A 215 8.17 1.04 7.24
C PRO A 215 7.58 -0.35 7.01
N CYS A 216 6.43 -0.63 7.59
CA CYS A 216 5.77 -1.92 7.47
C CYS A 216 4.27 -1.77 7.39
N GLY A 217 3.59 -2.82 6.93
CA GLY A 217 2.16 -2.92 7.15
C GLY A 217 1.84 -3.10 8.64
N LEU A 218 0.81 -2.43 9.14
CA LEU A 218 0.09 -2.82 10.35
C LEU A 218 -1.16 -3.56 9.91
N ASP A 219 -1.19 -4.86 10.17
CA ASP A 219 -2.42 -5.63 10.04
C ASP A 219 -3.42 -5.14 11.08
N VAL A 220 -4.38 -4.31 10.67
CA VAL A 220 -5.54 -3.98 11.47
C VAL A 220 -6.62 -5.02 11.18
N PRO A 221 -7.01 -5.89 12.14
CA PRO A 221 -8.12 -6.82 11.96
C PRO A 221 -9.39 -6.06 11.61
N ALA A 222 -10.12 -6.54 10.59
CA ALA A 222 -11.27 -5.84 10.02
C ALA A 222 -12.52 -5.82 10.93
N ASP A 223 -12.48 -6.45 12.09
CA ASP A 223 -13.66 -6.72 12.93
C ASP A 223 -13.63 -6.06 14.32
N GLY A 224 -12.63 -5.21 14.62
CA GLY A 224 -12.56 -4.52 15.92
C GLY A 224 -12.47 -5.45 17.13
N ARG A 225 -12.23 -6.75 16.90
CA ARG A 225 -11.83 -7.71 17.93
C ARG A 225 -10.34 -7.91 17.77
N ALA A 226 -9.63 -7.93 18.90
CA ALA A 226 -8.22 -8.29 18.95
C ALA A 226 -8.07 -9.73 18.42
N GLY A 227 -7.86 -9.84 17.10
CA GLY A 227 -7.72 -11.10 16.40
C GLY A 227 -6.31 -11.63 16.57
N GLY A 228 -6.11 -12.40 17.65
CA GLY A 228 -5.40 -13.69 17.60
C GLY A 228 -4.02 -13.70 16.95
N GLY A 229 -3.19 -12.73 17.30
CA GLY A 229 -1.77 -12.68 16.98
C GLY A 229 -1.10 -11.68 17.90
N ALA A 230 -1.46 -11.68 19.19
CA ALA A 230 -0.59 -11.10 20.19
C ALA A 230 0.74 -11.81 20.04
N ASP A 231 1.75 -11.13 19.50
CA ASP A 231 3.12 -11.46 19.87
C ASP A 231 3.15 -11.25 21.39
N PRO A 232 3.26 -12.31 22.22
CA PRO A 232 3.26 -12.19 23.67
C PRO A 232 4.43 -11.33 24.20
N ALA A 233 5.33 -10.89 23.33
CA ALA A 233 6.35 -9.92 23.61
C ALA A 233 5.81 -8.48 23.78
N MET A 234 4.71 -8.07 23.13
CA MET A 234 4.32 -6.65 23.13
C MET A 234 3.76 -6.18 24.49
N ASP A 235 3.00 -7.03 25.19
CA ASP A 235 2.50 -6.73 26.54
C ASP A 235 3.60 -6.88 27.61
N SER A 236 4.54 -7.82 27.45
CA SER A 236 5.61 -8.01 28.43
C SER A 236 6.75 -6.99 28.33
N ILE A 237 6.99 -6.43 27.14
CA ILE A 237 8.00 -5.40 26.90
C ILE A 237 7.54 -4.03 27.42
N LEU A 238 6.24 -3.71 27.35
CA LEU A 238 5.71 -2.42 27.82
C LEU A 238 5.56 -2.34 29.35
N GLU A 239 5.40 -3.45 30.06
CA GLU A 239 5.44 -3.46 31.53
C GLU A 239 6.85 -3.26 32.09
N GLY A 240 7.90 -3.62 31.33
CA GLY A 240 9.31 -3.43 31.71
C GLY A 240 9.85 -2.00 31.54
N PHE A 241 9.06 -1.06 31.01
CA PHE A 241 9.46 0.34 30.80
C PHE A 241 8.76 1.34 31.73
N GLN A 242 8.17 0.88 32.85
CA GLN A 242 7.53 1.72 33.86
C GLN A 242 8.33 1.95 35.16
N GLU A 243 9.65 1.85 35.13
CA GLU A 243 10.51 2.39 36.22
C GLU A 243 11.44 3.50 35.73
#